data_AF-A0A3N9NCT7-F1
#
_entry.id   AF-A0A3N9NCT7-F1
#
_cell.length_a   1.000
_cell.length_b   1.000
_cell.length_c   1.000
_cell.angle_alpha   90.00
_cell.angle_beta   90.00
_cell.angle_gamma   90.00
#
_symmetry.space_group_name_H-M   'P 1'
#
loop_
_entity.id
_entity.type
_entity.pdbx_description
1 polymer ?
#
loop_
_entity_poly.entity_id
_entity_poly.type
_entity_poly.pdbx_seq_one_letter_code
_entity_poly.pdbx_strand_id
1 'polypeptide(L)'
;MKTLLLLLLPLCHSCARSSHEMTLFLTSFRLSLSSSGSVTEWLDLQTGVDYLARTAPAALLSVLMAGELKEPLAARYEKNSNMLFLTYSNDIEACVQVTCKDKYVTFELMSITKLDTIELVLWGPYPTSMNRVIGETVGVVQGESFALGIQALNPKTLGGYPWNENDCMPQIDIFDQDDLSDLSEQGKRSVLY
;
A
#
# COMPACT_ATOMS: atom_id res chain seq x y z
N MET A 1 -2.20 -58.29 -36.64
CA MET A 1 -2.98 -57.10 -36.22
C MET A 1 -2.02 -56.14 -35.54
N LYS A 2 -1.88 -54.92 -36.06
CA LYS A 2 -0.90 -53.92 -35.61
C LYS A 2 -1.45 -53.20 -34.38
N THR A 3 -0.75 -53.29 -33.24
CA THR A 3 -1.07 -52.49 -32.04
C THR A 3 -0.56 -51.07 -32.24
N LEU A 4 -1.49 -50.13 -32.37
CA LEU A 4 -1.24 -48.70 -32.54
C LEU A 4 -0.86 -48.08 -31.19
N LEU A 5 0.38 -47.62 -31.06
CA LEU A 5 0.90 -46.90 -29.89
C LEU A 5 0.45 -45.42 -29.97
N LEU A 6 -0.52 -45.01 -29.15
CA LEU A 6 -0.90 -43.60 -29.01
C LEU A 6 0.07 -42.90 -28.05
N LEU A 7 0.96 -42.07 -28.57
CA LEU A 7 1.78 -41.14 -27.79
C LEU A 7 0.92 -39.91 -27.44
N LEU A 8 0.47 -39.79 -26.19
CA LEU A 8 -0.09 -38.53 -25.68
C LEU A 8 1.08 -37.58 -25.34
N LEU A 9 1.33 -36.59 -26.20
CA LEU A 9 2.18 -35.44 -25.87
C LEU A 9 1.39 -34.47 -24.97
N PRO A 10 1.86 -34.14 -23.75
CA PRO A 10 1.25 -33.07 -22.97
C PRO A 10 1.59 -31.73 -23.64
N LEU A 11 0.56 -31.01 -24.09
CA LEU A 11 0.68 -29.61 -24.46
C LEU A 11 0.98 -28.80 -23.19
N CYS A 12 2.26 -28.60 -22.89
CA CYS A 12 2.71 -27.57 -21.96
C CYS A 12 2.45 -26.20 -22.61
N HIS A 13 1.22 -25.71 -22.51
CA HIS A 13 0.95 -24.29 -22.70
C HIS A 13 1.58 -23.54 -21.53
N SER A 14 2.87 -23.19 -21.71
CA SER A 14 3.53 -22.19 -20.90
C SER A 14 2.80 -20.87 -21.13
N CYS A 15 1.86 -20.54 -20.23
CA CYS A 15 1.43 -19.16 -20.07
C CYS A 15 2.64 -18.39 -19.54
N ALA A 16 3.45 -17.84 -20.45
CA ALA A 16 4.35 -16.74 -20.13
C ALA A 16 3.48 -15.55 -19.76
N ARG A 17 2.98 -15.53 -18.53
CA ARG A 17 2.33 -14.37 -17.94
C ARG A 17 3.44 -13.34 -17.80
N SER A 18 3.54 -12.42 -18.74
CA SER A 18 4.46 -11.29 -18.65
C SER A 18 4.06 -10.48 -17.42
N SER A 19 4.71 -10.77 -16.29
CA SER A 19 4.61 -9.98 -15.07
C SER A 19 5.30 -8.66 -15.36
N HIS A 20 4.52 -7.67 -15.80
CA HIS A 20 5.03 -6.33 -15.97
C HIS A 20 5.22 -5.73 -14.58
N GLU A 21 6.43 -5.88 -14.05
CA GLU A 21 6.87 -5.16 -12.87
C GLU A 21 6.98 -3.68 -13.21
N MET A 22 6.56 -2.84 -12.28
CA MET A 22 6.68 -1.39 -12.40
C MET A 22 7.92 -0.96 -11.63
N THR A 23 8.85 -0.30 -12.30
CA THR A 23 10.05 0.25 -11.66
C THR A 23 10.10 1.76 -11.85
N LEU A 24 10.29 2.46 -10.73
CA LEU A 24 10.45 3.91 -10.65
C LEU A 24 11.90 4.24 -10.27
N PHE A 25 12.49 5.17 -11.01
CA PHE A 25 13.85 5.64 -10.78
C PHE A 25 13.83 7.06 -10.24
N LEU A 26 14.48 7.25 -9.09
CA LEU A 26 14.81 8.52 -8.48
C LEU A 26 16.34 8.71 -8.59
N THR A 27 16.88 9.84 -8.13
CA THR A 27 18.32 10.13 -8.27
C THR A 27 19.23 9.12 -7.57
N SER A 28 18.85 8.67 -6.37
CA SER A 28 19.65 7.74 -5.56
C SER A 28 18.86 6.51 -5.10
N PHE A 29 17.63 6.37 -5.58
CA PHE A 29 16.70 5.37 -5.07
C PHE A 29 15.89 4.76 -6.21
N ARG A 30 15.58 3.47 -6.10
CA ARG A 30 14.71 2.75 -7.01
C ARG A 30 13.63 2.04 -6.22
N LEU A 31 12.39 2.22 -6.65
CA LEU A 31 11.22 1.55 -6.11
C LEU A 31 10.66 0.62 -7.18
N SER A 32 10.40 -0.64 -6.82
CA SER A 32 9.74 -1.59 -7.72
C SER A 32 8.46 -2.14 -7.12
N LEU A 33 7.46 -2.38 -7.98
CA LEU A 33 6.21 -3.05 -7.65
C LEU A 33 6.06 -4.31 -8.51
N SER A 34 5.54 -5.38 -7.90
CA SER A 34 5.13 -6.59 -8.58
C SER A 34 3.92 -6.32 -9.49
N SER A 35 3.60 -7.29 -10.36
CA SER A 35 2.37 -7.28 -11.13
C SER A 35 1.10 -7.43 -10.28
N SER A 36 1.21 -7.70 -8.97
CA SER A 36 0.08 -7.67 -8.03
C SER A 36 -0.03 -6.34 -7.29
N GLY A 37 0.91 -5.40 -7.45
CA GLY A 37 0.89 -4.11 -6.74
C GLY A 37 1.57 -4.16 -5.37
N SER A 38 2.33 -5.22 -5.08
CA SER A 38 3.18 -5.31 -3.90
C SER A 38 4.52 -4.65 -4.15
N VAL A 39 5.02 -3.87 -3.21
CA VAL A 39 6.40 -3.36 -3.23
C VAL A 39 7.36 -4.54 -3.16
N THR A 40 8.32 -4.58 -4.08
CA THR A 40 9.30 -5.68 -4.20
C THR A 40 10.74 -5.25 -3.95
N GLU A 41 11.00 -3.95 -4.00
CA GLU A 41 12.35 -3.40 -3.88
C GLU A 41 12.32 -1.93 -3.45
N TRP A 42 13.20 -1.59 -2.51
CA TRP A 42 13.56 -0.26 -2.07
C TRP A 42 15.08 -0.11 -2.11
N LEU A 43 15.62 0.02 -3.32
CA LEU A 43 17.05 -0.05 -3.57
C LEU A 43 17.70 1.33 -3.52
N ASP A 44 18.68 1.49 -2.63
CA ASP A 44 19.64 2.59 -2.72
C ASP A 44 20.64 2.30 -3.84
N LEU A 45 20.64 3.17 -4.85
CA LEU A 45 21.48 3.04 -6.05
C LEU A 45 22.95 3.34 -5.79
N GLN A 46 23.29 3.99 -4.67
CA GLN A 46 24.68 4.30 -4.31
C GLN A 46 25.37 3.09 -3.68
N THR A 47 24.69 2.39 -2.79
CA THR A 47 25.25 1.26 -2.03
C THR A 47 24.85 -0.10 -2.59
N GLY A 48 23.77 -0.17 -3.37
CA GLY A 48 23.18 -1.42 -3.85
C GLY A 48 22.38 -2.16 -2.77
N VAL A 49 22.09 -1.52 -1.64
CA VAL A 49 21.32 -2.12 -0.53
C VAL A 49 19.83 -1.96 -0.79
N ASP A 50 19.09 -3.08 -0.76
CA ASP A 50 17.62 -3.11 -0.74
C ASP A 50 17.13 -3.03 0.71
N TYR A 51 16.43 -1.96 1.04
CA TYR A 51 15.92 -1.70 2.38
C TYR A 51 14.56 -2.31 2.66
N LEU A 52 13.91 -2.96 1.68
CA LEU A 52 12.65 -3.66 1.92
C LEU A 52 12.90 -4.96 2.71
N ALA A 53 12.26 -5.12 3.87
CA ALA A 53 12.30 -6.37 4.60
C ALA A 53 11.27 -7.36 4.04
N ARG A 54 11.72 -8.57 3.70
CA ARG A 54 10.89 -9.61 3.05
C ARG A 54 10.13 -10.50 4.04
N THR A 55 9.99 -10.04 5.28
CA THR A 55 9.37 -10.78 6.38
C THR A 55 7.85 -10.69 6.39
N ALA A 56 7.27 -9.71 5.68
CA ALA A 56 5.84 -9.47 5.59
C ALA A 56 5.45 -8.98 4.18
N PRO A 57 4.16 -9.15 3.78
CA PRO A 57 3.63 -8.50 2.59
C PRO A 57 3.78 -6.98 2.65
N ALA A 58 3.86 -6.36 1.47
CA ALA A 58 4.07 -4.92 1.32
C ALA A 58 3.21 -4.38 0.18
N ALA A 59 1.89 -4.57 0.25
CA ALA A 59 0.98 -3.97 -0.74
C ALA A 59 1.15 -2.44 -0.78
N LEU A 60 1.22 -1.84 -1.97
CA LEU A 60 1.30 -0.39 -2.10
C LEU A 60 0.07 0.29 -1.48
N LEU A 61 -1.12 -0.20 -1.86
CA LEU A 61 -2.40 0.27 -1.36
C LEU A 61 -3.25 -0.96 -1.06
N SER A 62 -3.82 -1.02 0.13
CA SER A 62 -4.79 -2.03 0.52
C SER A 62 -6.16 -1.39 0.70
N VAL A 63 -7.23 -2.18 0.61
CA VAL A 63 -8.60 -1.72 0.83
C VAL A 63 -9.26 -2.56 1.90
N LEU A 64 -9.94 -1.94 2.86
CA LEU A 64 -10.75 -2.63 3.87
C LEU A 64 -12.17 -2.78 3.34
N MET A 65 -12.66 -4.02 3.29
CA MET A 65 -14.00 -4.34 2.83
C MET A 65 -14.58 -5.49 3.64
N ALA A 66 -15.79 -5.31 4.17
CA ALA A 66 -16.44 -6.27 5.04
C ALA A 66 -15.56 -6.67 6.24
N GLY A 67 -14.86 -5.68 6.84
CA GLY A 67 -13.94 -5.89 7.96
C GLY A 67 -12.63 -6.62 7.63
N GLU A 68 -12.36 -6.93 6.36
CA GLU A 68 -11.13 -7.64 5.95
C GLU A 68 -10.26 -6.77 5.04
N LEU A 69 -8.96 -6.70 5.37
CA LEU A 69 -7.99 -5.99 4.54
C LEU A 69 -7.68 -6.82 3.29
N LYS A 70 -7.85 -6.21 2.12
CA LYS A 70 -7.62 -6.84 0.82
C LYS A 70 -6.45 -6.18 0.11
N GLU A 71 -5.52 -7.02 -0.32
CA GLU A 71 -4.41 -6.63 -1.18
C GLU A 71 -4.85 -6.64 -2.66
N PRO A 72 -4.18 -5.86 -3.53
CA PRO A 72 -4.43 -5.89 -4.94
C PRO A 72 -4.02 -7.25 -5.54
N LEU A 73 -4.82 -7.72 -6.50
CA LEU A 73 -4.59 -8.95 -7.25
C LEU A 73 -3.79 -8.68 -8.54
N ALA A 74 -3.88 -7.45 -9.05
CA ALA A 74 -3.18 -7.02 -10.24
C ALA A 74 -2.82 -5.53 -10.16
N ALA A 75 -1.71 -5.18 -10.79
CA ALA A 75 -1.25 -3.82 -10.98
C ALA A 75 -0.91 -3.59 -12.46
N ARG A 76 -1.32 -2.44 -12.98
CA ARG A 76 -1.07 -2.03 -14.36
C ARG A 76 -0.66 -0.57 -14.38
N TYR A 77 0.58 -0.31 -14.80
CA TYR A 77 1.09 1.05 -14.92
C TYR A 77 1.05 1.55 -16.36
N GLU A 78 0.37 2.66 -16.58
CA GLU A 78 0.34 3.38 -17.85
C GLU A 78 1.34 4.53 -17.85
N LYS A 79 2.50 4.32 -18.49
CA LYS A 79 3.57 5.31 -18.55
C LYS A 79 3.18 6.64 -19.21
N ASN A 80 2.24 6.63 -20.17
CA ASN A 80 1.85 7.82 -20.91
C ASN A 80 1.03 8.80 -20.06
N SER A 81 0.20 8.27 -19.16
CA SER A 81 -0.67 9.01 -18.25
C SER A 81 -0.11 9.10 -16.83
N ASN A 82 0.97 8.36 -16.54
CA ASN A 82 1.52 8.12 -15.20
C ASN A 82 0.47 7.60 -14.21
N MET A 83 -0.46 6.77 -14.69
CA MET A 83 -1.52 6.19 -13.88
C MET A 83 -1.22 4.74 -13.55
N LEU A 84 -1.31 4.40 -12.27
CA LEU A 84 -1.24 3.04 -11.75
C LEU A 84 -2.66 2.57 -11.41
N PHE A 85 -3.08 1.49 -12.05
CA PHE A 85 -4.36 0.85 -11.78
C PHE A 85 -4.11 -0.38 -10.91
N LEU A 86 -4.82 -0.47 -9.79
CA LEU A 86 -4.77 -1.59 -8.85
C LEU A 86 -6.13 -2.27 -8.82
N THR A 87 -6.17 -3.55 -9.19
CA THR A 87 -7.41 -4.34 -9.26
C THR A 87 -7.50 -5.26 -8.05
N TYR A 88 -8.66 -5.28 -7.41
CA TYR A 88 -8.99 -6.11 -6.25
C TYR A 88 -10.08 -7.12 -6.61
N SER A 89 -10.43 -8.00 -5.68
CA SER A 89 -11.60 -8.88 -5.81
C SER A 89 -12.88 -8.07 -6.09
N ASN A 90 -13.89 -8.72 -6.68
CA ASN A 90 -15.17 -8.10 -7.03
C ASN A 90 -15.06 -6.92 -8.01
N ASP A 91 -14.11 -6.96 -8.96
CA ASP A 91 -13.94 -5.94 -10.01
C ASP A 91 -13.80 -4.50 -9.46
N ILE A 92 -13.20 -4.38 -8.28
CA ILE A 92 -12.85 -3.09 -7.69
C ILE A 92 -11.52 -2.63 -8.26
N GLU A 93 -11.44 -1.38 -8.67
CA GLU A 93 -10.24 -0.79 -9.25
C GLU A 93 -9.96 0.56 -8.60
N ALA A 94 -8.73 0.71 -8.09
CA ALA A 94 -8.19 1.98 -7.63
C ALA A 94 -7.28 2.57 -8.70
N CYS A 95 -7.45 3.86 -8.97
CA CYS A 95 -6.70 4.62 -9.96
C CYS A 95 -5.78 5.60 -9.22
N VAL A 96 -4.46 5.36 -9.30
CA VAL A 96 -3.44 6.08 -8.55
C VAL A 96 -2.56 6.90 -9.50
N GLN A 97 -2.52 8.21 -9.34
CA GLN A 97 -1.57 9.07 -10.04
C GLN A 97 -0.18 8.90 -9.41
N VAL A 98 0.81 8.66 -10.26
CA VAL A 98 2.21 8.54 -9.86
C VAL A 98 2.97 9.74 -10.39
N THR A 99 3.68 10.46 -9.51
CA THR A 99 4.59 11.54 -9.92
C THR A 99 5.97 11.31 -9.35
N CYS A 100 6.94 11.03 -10.22
CA CYS A 100 8.34 10.95 -9.84
C CYS A 100 8.97 12.34 -9.78
N LYS A 101 9.70 12.60 -8.69
CA LYS A 101 10.59 13.75 -8.52
C LYS A 101 12.00 13.21 -8.24
N ASP A 102 12.98 14.10 -8.20
CA ASP A 102 14.39 13.72 -8.03
C ASP A 102 14.63 12.89 -6.75
N LYS A 103 13.99 13.26 -5.65
CA LYS A 103 14.25 12.69 -4.31
C LYS A 103 13.07 11.95 -3.70
N TYR A 104 11.90 12.01 -4.32
CA TYR A 104 10.70 11.37 -3.80
C TYR A 104 9.73 11.01 -4.92
N VAL A 105 8.79 10.14 -4.61
CA VAL A 105 7.64 9.79 -5.46
C VAL A 105 6.38 10.13 -4.70
N THR A 106 5.37 10.64 -5.40
CA THR A 106 4.02 10.81 -4.85
C THR A 106 3.09 9.78 -5.47
N PHE A 107 2.27 9.15 -4.63
CA PHE A 107 1.15 8.31 -5.02
C PHE A 107 -0.13 8.99 -4.54
N GLU A 108 -1.03 9.33 -5.46
CA GLU A 108 -2.30 9.98 -5.13
C GLU A 108 -3.45 9.12 -5.63
N LEU A 109 -4.34 8.71 -4.73
CA LEU A 109 -5.56 7.99 -5.11
C LEU A 109 -6.54 8.97 -5.76
N MET A 110 -6.72 8.86 -7.07
CA MET A 110 -7.59 9.73 -7.86
C MET A 110 -9.04 9.24 -7.83
N SER A 111 -9.25 7.94 -7.87
CA SER A 111 -10.58 7.32 -7.80
C SER A 111 -10.50 5.86 -7.38
N ILE A 112 -11.62 5.35 -6.86
CA ILE A 112 -11.84 3.93 -6.62
C ILE A 112 -13.28 3.57 -7.00
N THR A 113 -13.48 2.45 -7.68
CA THR A 113 -14.83 1.96 -8.03
C THR A 113 -15.52 1.34 -6.81
N LYS A 114 -16.86 1.29 -6.83
CA LYS A 114 -17.69 0.69 -5.75
C LYS A 114 -17.36 1.24 -4.37
N LEU A 115 -17.20 2.57 -4.29
CA LEU A 115 -16.82 3.30 -3.07
C LEU A 115 -17.74 2.96 -1.88
N ASP A 116 -19.01 2.67 -2.12
CA ASP A 116 -20.01 2.26 -1.15
C ASP A 116 -19.70 0.93 -0.44
N THR A 117 -18.80 0.12 -1.01
CA THR A 117 -18.33 -1.14 -0.43
C THR A 117 -16.99 -1.02 0.29
N ILE A 118 -16.34 0.15 0.20
CA ILE A 118 -15.01 0.40 0.76
C ILE A 118 -15.15 1.10 2.10
N GLU A 119 -14.62 0.48 3.15
CA GLU A 119 -14.58 1.06 4.50
C GLU A 119 -13.37 1.99 4.66
N LEU A 120 -12.21 1.56 4.14
CA LEU A 120 -10.94 2.29 4.27
C LEU A 120 -10.00 1.96 3.09
N VAL A 121 -9.15 2.92 2.74
CA VAL A 121 -7.96 2.68 1.90
C VAL A 121 -6.70 2.92 2.74
N LEU A 122 -5.71 2.04 2.60
CA LEU A 122 -4.55 2.02 3.47
C LEU A 122 -3.25 1.99 2.67
N TRP A 123 -2.39 2.98 2.90
CA TRP A 123 -1.03 3.02 2.37
C TRP A 123 -0.09 2.26 3.31
N GLY A 124 0.44 1.12 2.87
CA GLY A 124 1.30 0.27 3.70
C GLY A 124 0.55 -0.74 4.59
N PRO A 125 1.24 -1.36 5.56
CA PRO A 125 2.56 -1.02 6.05
C PRO A 125 3.66 -1.43 5.07
N TYR A 126 4.80 -0.77 5.15
CA TYR A 126 5.96 -1.08 4.31
C TYR A 126 7.13 -1.54 5.19
N PRO A 127 7.40 -2.85 5.25
CA PRO A 127 8.41 -3.41 6.14
C PRO A 127 9.82 -3.03 5.65
N THR A 128 10.65 -2.52 6.56
CA THR A 128 12.01 -2.06 6.25
C THR A 128 13.04 -2.80 7.08
N SER A 129 14.25 -2.98 6.55
CA SER A 129 15.39 -3.57 7.29
C SER A 129 16.10 -2.55 8.19
N MET A 130 15.75 -1.25 8.11
CA MET A 130 16.33 -0.20 8.94
C MET A 130 15.71 -0.19 10.34
N ASN A 131 16.57 -0.16 11.37
CA ASN A 131 16.15 -0.32 12.76
C ASN A 131 16.93 0.57 13.76
N ARG A 132 17.55 1.66 13.29
CA ARG A 132 18.36 2.54 14.15
C ARG A 132 17.49 3.57 14.87
N VAL A 133 16.76 4.38 14.11
CA VAL A 133 15.90 5.44 14.66
C VAL A 133 14.53 5.35 13.99
N ILE A 134 13.48 5.38 14.82
CA ILE A 134 12.08 5.41 14.39
C ILE A 134 11.48 6.72 14.87
N GLY A 135 11.09 7.57 13.94
CA GLY A 135 10.40 8.83 14.19
C GLY A 135 8.93 8.70 13.84
N GLU A 136 8.15 8.09 14.72
CA GLU A 136 6.73 7.75 14.49
C GLU A 136 5.90 8.97 14.09
N THR A 137 6.01 10.09 14.82
CA THR A 137 5.26 11.32 14.56
C THR A 137 5.53 11.92 13.18
N VAL A 138 6.74 11.72 12.64
CA VAL A 138 7.16 12.28 11.35
C VAL A 138 7.04 11.25 10.22
N GLY A 139 6.78 9.98 10.55
CA GLY A 139 6.70 8.89 9.57
C GLY A 139 8.07 8.55 8.95
N VAL A 140 9.15 8.60 9.73
CA VAL A 140 10.52 8.36 9.24
C VAL A 140 11.17 7.18 9.95
N VAL A 141 11.88 6.35 9.19
CA VAL A 141 12.85 5.38 9.70
C VAL A 141 14.22 5.69 9.13
N GLN A 142 15.23 5.69 9.99
CA GLN A 142 16.60 6.00 9.63
C GLN A 142 17.49 4.82 9.99
N GLY A 143 18.40 4.47 9.08
CA GLY A 143 19.53 3.56 9.26
C GLY A 143 20.84 4.31 9.54
N GLU A 144 21.98 3.71 9.21
CA GLU A 144 23.28 4.37 9.41
C GLU A 144 23.55 5.49 8.39
N SER A 145 23.25 5.22 7.12
CA SER A 145 23.58 6.10 5.98
C SER A 145 22.36 6.56 5.18
N PHE A 146 21.19 6.03 5.47
CA PHE A 146 19.98 6.23 4.68
C PHE A 146 18.76 6.45 5.58
N ALA A 147 17.76 7.16 5.08
CA ALA A 147 16.48 7.35 5.75
C ALA A 147 15.34 7.26 4.73
N LEU A 148 14.25 6.61 5.13
CA LEU A 148 13.00 6.58 4.39
C LEU A 148 11.93 7.27 5.21
N GLY A 149 11.11 8.07 4.53
CA GLY A 149 9.98 8.75 5.14
C GLY A 149 8.74 8.63 4.26
N ILE A 150 7.58 8.63 4.90
CA ILE A 150 6.29 8.78 4.26
C ILE A 150 5.55 9.96 4.86
N GLN A 151 4.90 10.74 4.00
CA GLN A 151 4.13 11.91 4.40
C GLN A 151 2.78 11.92 3.68
N ALA A 152 1.71 12.22 4.40
CA ALA A 152 0.39 12.44 3.81
C ALA A 152 0.44 13.63 2.84
N LEU A 153 -0.15 13.47 1.65
CA LEU A 153 -0.17 14.53 0.64
C LEU A 153 -1.18 15.63 0.96
N ASN A 154 -2.26 15.30 1.68
CA ASN A 154 -3.34 16.22 2.00
C ASN A 154 -4.12 15.77 3.26
N PRO A 155 -4.99 16.62 3.84
CA PRO A 155 -5.73 16.32 5.07
C PRO A 155 -6.75 15.17 4.98
N LYS A 156 -7.01 14.62 3.78
CA LYS A 156 -7.88 13.43 3.62
C LYS A 156 -7.12 12.12 3.88
N THR A 157 -5.80 12.21 4.05
CA THR A 157 -4.96 11.07 4.40
C THR A 157 -4.41 11.28 5.78
N LEU A 158 -4.62 10.27 6.59
CA LEU A 158 -4.37 10.32 8.00
C LEU A 158 -3.09 9.55 8.29
N GLY A 159 -2.31 10.06 9.24
CA GLY A 159 -1.03 9.48 9.59
C GLY A 159 -1.18 8.37 10.63
N GLY A 160 -0.43 7.27 10.46
CA GLY A 160 -0.48 6.14 11.36
C GLY A 160 -1.17 4.92 10.74
N TYR A 161 -1.11 3.81 11.48
CA TYR A 161 -1.81 2.58 11.11
C TYR A 161 -3.08 2.48 11.95
N PRO A 162 -4.26 2.18 11.36
CA PRO A 162 -5.52 2.13 12.09
C PRO A 162 -5.54 0.91 13.02
N TRP A 163 -5.40 1.12 14.32
CA TRP A 163 -5.46 0.06 15.33
C TRP A 163 -6.87 -0.25 15.81
N ASN A 164 -7.76 0.75 15.77
CA ASN A 164 -9.16 0.65 16.18
C ASN A 164 -10.07 1.30 15.11
N GLU A 165 -11.35 0.93 15.09
CA GLU A 165 -12.38 1.63 14.28
C GLU A 165 -12.55 3.10 14.70
N ASN A 166 -12.08 3.44 15.90
CA ASN A 166 -12.03 4.78 16.47
C ASN A 166 -10.59 5.10 16.90
N ASP A 167 -9.66 5.09 15.93
CA ASP A 167 -8.26 5.46 16.15
C ASP A 167 -8.12 6.98 16.17
N CYS A 168 -8.69 7.60 17.20
CA CYS A 168 -8.52 9.00 17.49
C CYS A 168 -7.77 9.17 18.82
N MET A 169 -7.01 10.27 18.98
CA MET A 169 -6.60 10.69 20.31
C MET A 169 -7.89 10.93 21.11
N PRO A 170 -8.10 10.27 22.26
CA PRO A 170 -9.32 10.44 23.04
C PRO A 170 -9.41 11.90 23.47
N GLN A 171 -10.33 12.64 22.85
CA GLN A 171 -10.65 14.00 23.21
C GLN A 171 -12.01 14.02 23.91
N ILE A 172 -12.10 14.71 25.04
CA ILE A 172 -13.37 14.98 25.72
C ILE A 172 -13.90 16.28 25.14
N ASP A 173 -15.00 16.21 24.39
CA ASP A 173 -15.71 17.40 23.95
C ASP A 173 -16.69 17.82 25.05
N ILE A 174 -16.26 18.77 25.88
CA ILE A 174 -17.05 19.32 26.99
C ILE A 174 -18.32 20.05 26.55
N PHE A 175 -18.49 20.31 25.25
CA PHE A 175 -19.67 20.99 24.71
C PHE A 175 -20.70 20.04 24.10
N ASP A 176 -20.30 18.78 23.85
CA ASP A 176 -21.12 17.76 23.19
C ASP A 176 -21.55 16.62 24.15
N GLN A 177 -21.27 16.78 25.45
CA GLN A 177 -21.63 15.82 26.50
C GLN A 177 -22.79 16.31 27.37
N ASP A 178 -23.76 15.43 27.61
CA ASP A 178 -24.89 15.68 28.53
C ASP A 178 -24.46 15.63 30.01
N ASP A 179 -23.41 14.85 30.33
CA ASP A 179 -22.86 14.71 31.69
C ASP A 179 -21.37 15.05 31.72
N LEU A 180 -21.05 16.24 32.25
CA LEU A 180 -19.69 16.75 32.40
C LEU A 180 -18.85 16.00 33.45
N SER A 181 -19.46 15.12 34.23
CA SER A 181 -18.77 14.25 35.19
C SER A 181 -18.38 12.89 34.61
N ASP A 182 -18.92 12.54 33.44
CA ASP A 182 -18.60 11.31 32.74
C ASP A 182 -17.33 11.49 31.90
N LEU A 183 -16.22 11.00 32.45
CA LEU A 183 -14.91 10.94 31.79
C LEU A 183 -14.70 9.64 31.00
N SER A 184 -15.75 8.82 30.81
CA SER A 184 -15.66 7.57 30.08
C SER A 184 -15.77 7.76 28.57
N GLU A 185 -15.41 6.72 27.81
CA GLU A 185 -15.53 6.71 26.34
C GLU A 185 -16.97 6.35 25.87
N GLN A 186 -17.90 6.04 26.78
CA GLN A 186 -19.26 5.65 26.41
C GLN A 186 -20.02 6.84 25.81
N GLY A 187 -20.50 6.67 24.58
CA GLY A 187 -21.28 7.70 23.86
C GLY A 187 -20.46 8.65 22.97
N LYS A 188 -19.12 8.49 22.91
CA LYS A 188 -18.30 9.28 21.99
C LYS A 188 -18.53 8.89 20.54
N ARG A 189 -18.49 9.89 19.66
CA ARG A 189 -18.53 9.68 18.21
C ARG A 189 -17.27 8.94 17.78
N SER A 190 -17.43 7.82 17.08
CA SER A 190 -16.30 7.14 16.44
C SER A 190 -15.75 8.00 15.31
N VAL A 191 -14.46 8.28 15.36
CA VAL A 191 -13.73 9.05 14.35
C VAL A 191 -12.40 8.33 14.10
N LEU A 192 -12.08 8.11 12.84
CA LEU A 192 -10.71 7.82 12.42
C LEU A 192 -10.05 9.19 12.18
N TYR A 193 -9.04 9.55 12.97
CA TYR A 193 -8.22 10.75 12.69
C TYR A 193 -7.34 10.52 11.51
#